data_AF-A0A7V1JJM1-F1
#
_entry.id   AF-A0A7V1JJM1-F1
#
_cell.length_a   1.000
_cell.length_b   1.000
_cell.length_c   1.000
_cell.angle_alpha   90.00
_cell.angle_beta   90.00
_cell.angle_gamma   90.00
#
_symmetry.space_group_name_H-M   'P 1'
#
loop_
_entity.id
_entity.type
_entity.pdbx_description
1 polymer ?
#
loop_
_entity_poly.entity_id
_entity_poly.type
_entity_poly.pdbx_seq_one_letter_code
_entity_poly.pdbx_strand_id
1 'polypeptide(L)'
;MTPGDWSARREVMKLLPGKKRVVVPRPRRRWEWGQGLAEFALVLPILLLIIFLIIEAALIIQGYLAVEHAAREAVRWAITYQPIQGYQLDGNVCTDFSADPPFLFTDAGYNCDPDEDTDEYNARRVALIKEIALDRAAGLRINWNALGMTETEFQANFNEPGFFGVRVWGFPAFEQPEQQDHPSIPGLPVRVQVVHNVEVLDPFFRLIAPHVRVEAHAEMINEGIQVGFGNVPPPTFNPPPTFVITPPEGVPTETTEPGVPTETPEPVDYQVDITFDYVTNQMPLQRGHNVTVTVTDGSVPLPDVLVSFSTDLGAYDYSGVSPQYVEAFTDDDGVAIRTVYANRPAIASLEAWVDLDGDDHRDFGEPYDTAGKEWLVSGAYILASTHEVLPLDWVSVSVYDHPPGDNPYTLLWCRTSITGGISSAVLLSDIYVDDGGDALDLPVEIPAGSEGYYRLESHAGLGSCGNEATLRAYSAEIHAVPALPDLTVSSFNAPAEVEPTTVFTMSVVVANLSPGSTAETFDVDFYVDPDGTPAQGRMGVVKQWVSGIGPYGTAVVTTVMWLEDTGAHEIWVRVDTTDYVEEEDESNNVGMVAITARCPLEE
;
A
#
# COMPACT_ATOMS: atom_id res chain seq x y z
N MET A 1 -43.48 -35.24 48.15
CA MET A 1 -43.28 -35.63 49.56
C MET A 1 -43.86 -34.54 50.46
N THR A 2 -45.07 -34.82 50.98
CA THR A 2 -45.72 -34.39 52.24
C THR A 2 -45.83 -32.92 52.70
N PRO A 3 -46.93 -32.58 53.43
CA PRO A 3 -47.86 -31.51 53.02
C PRO A 3 -48.30 -30.60 54.19
N GLY A 4 -49.32 -29.76 53.99
CA GLY A 4 -50.02 -29.11 55.11
C GLY A 4 -51.27 -28.34 54.70
N ASP A 5 -52.40 -29.04 54.63
CA ASP A 5 -53.77 -28.52 54.55
C ASP A 5 -54.43 -28.71 55.92
N TRP A 6 -55.29 -27.80 56.38
CA TRP A 6 -56.24 -28.06 57.47
C TRP A 6 -57.52 -27.21 57.36
N SER A 7 -58.61 -27.85 56.88
CA SER A 7 -59.82 -28.22 57.64
C SER A 7 -60.37 -27.22 58.69
N ALA A 8 -61.67 -27.01 58.92
CA ALA A 8 -62.91 -27.57 58.38
C ALA A 8 -64.13 -26.94 59.13
N ARG A 9 -65.26 -26.88 58.41
CA ARG A 9 -66.63 -27.31 58.80
C ARG A 9 -67.43 -26.66 59.97
N ARG A 10 -68.60 -26.17 59.52
CA ARG A 10 -70.01 -26.55 59.86
C ARG A 10 -70.78 -25.79 60.95
N GLU A 11 -71.71 -24.98 60.42
CA GLU A 11 -73.13 -24.78 60.75
C GLU A 11 -73.81 -25.58 61.88
N VAL A 12 -74.70 -24.85 62.59
CA VAL A 12 -76.03 -25.33 63.03
C VAL A 12 -77.09 -24.21 62.86
N MET A 13 -78.26 -24.65 62.40
CA MET A 13 -79.55 -24.00 62.11
C MET A 13 -80.28 -23.36 63.32
N LYS A 14 -81.14 -22.35 63.08
CA LYS A 14 -82.44 -22.18 63.76
C LYS A 14 -83.40 -21.24 62.99
N LEU A 15 -84.68 -21.63 62.99
CA LEU A 15 -85.85 -21.04 62.33
C LEU A 15 -86.45 -19.83 63.08
N LEU A 16 -87.14 -18.92 62.36
CA LEU A 16 -88.57 -18.53 62.50
C LEU A 16 -88.91 -17.25 61.65
N PRO A 17 -90.19 -16.90 61.42
CA PRO A 17 -90.72 -16.64 60.06
C PRO A 17 -91.24 -15.21 59.77
N GLY A 18 -91.42 -14.94 58.47
CA GLY A 18 -92.65 -14.32 57.92
C GLY A 18 -92.71 -12.80 57.66
N LYS A 19 -92.66 -12.39 56.38
CA LYS A 19 -93.69 -11.53 55.73
C LYS A 19 -93.45 -11.27 54.22
N LYS A 20 -94.53 -11.52 53.46
CA LYS A 20 -95.00 -11.01 52.16
C LYS A 20 -93.99 -10.55 51.08
N ARG A 21 -94.04 -11.28 49.95
CA ARG A 21 -93.43 -10.95 48.65
C ARG A 21 -94.09 -9.74 47.99
N VAL A 22 -93.25 -8.80 47.58
CA VAL A 22 -93.50 -7.80 46.53
C VAL A 22 -92.53 -8.12 45.39
N VAL A 23 -93.02 -8.18 44.16
CA VAL A 23 -92.20 -8.44 42.96
C VAL A 23 -91.87 -7.10 42.30
N VAL A 24 -90.59 -6.73 42.27
CA VAL A 24 -90.01 -5.69 41.38
C VAL A 24 -88.55 -6.07 41.05
N PRO A 25 -87.97 -5.57 39.96
CA PRO A 25 -87.39 -6.35 38.86
C PRO A 25 -85.92 -6.73 39.11
N ARG A 26 -85.46 -7.80 38.43
CA ARG A 26 -84.04 -8.18 38.41
C ARG A 26 -83.19 -7.04 37.81
N PRO A 27 -82.20 -6.48 38.52
CA PRO A 27 -81.15 -5.74 37.84
C PRO A 27 -80.36 -6.73 36.98
N ARG A 28 -80.24 -6.39 35.70
CA ARG A 28 -79.48 -7.11 34.67
C ARG A 28 -78.09 -7.47 35.23
N ARG A 29 -77.72 -8.76 35.15
CA ARG A 29 -76.32 -9.19 35.21
C ARG A 29 -75.57 -8.40 34.15
N ARG A 30 -74.80 -7.39 34.58
CA ARG A 30 -73.81 -6.72 33.73
C ARG A 30 -72.79 -7.80 33.36
N TRP A 31 -72.76 -8.14 32.09
CA TRP A 31 -71.80 -9.08 31.54
C TRP A 31 -70.39 -8.52 31.76
N GLU A 32 -69.60 -9.20 32.58
CA GLU A 32 -68.19 -8.89 32.90
C GLU A 32 -67.23 -9.17 31.72
N TRP A 33 -67.76 -9.37 30.51
CA TRP A 33 -66.98 -9.63 29.29
C TRP A 33 -66.26 -8.37 28.77
N GLY A 34 -66.58 -7.18 29.29
CA GLY A 34 -65.94 -5.92 28.91
C GLY A 34 -64.85 -5.44 29.87
N GLN A 35 -64.76 -5.95 31.10
CA GLN A 35 -63.80 -5.43 32.08
C GLN A 35 -62.37 -5.88 31.78
N GLY A 36 -62.16 -7.18 31.49
CA GLY A 36 -60.84 -7.68 31.10
C GLY A 36 -60.35 -7.06 29.77
N LEU A 37 -61.27 -6.77 28.84
CA LEU A 37 -60.93 -6.12 27.58
C LEU A 37 -60.57 -4.62 27.77
N ALA A 38 -61.21 -3.94 28.72
CA ALA A 38 -60.89 -2.56 29.09
C ALA A 38 -59.58 -2.43 29.88
N GLU A 39 -59.31 -3.36 30.81
CA GLU A 39 -58.03 -3.41 31.54
C GLU A 39 -56.87 -3.74 30.59
N PHE A 40 -57.05 -4.70 29.66
CA PHE A 40 -56.08 -4.99 28.62
C PHE A 40 -55.84 -3.79 27.70
N ALA A 41 -56.90 -3.08 27.27
CA ALA A 41 -56.75 -1.88 26.43
C ALA A 41 -56.02 -0.72 27.13
N LEU A 42 -56.04 -0.66 28.47
CA LEU A 42 -55.31 0.35 29.25
C LEU A 42 -53.86 -0.05 29.54
N VAL A 43 -53.58 -1.35 29.74
CA VAL A 43 -52.22 -1.84 30.02
C VAL A 43 -51.41 -2.01 28.73
N LEU A 44 -52.04 -2.39 27.62
CA LEU A 44 -51.37 -2.65 26.35
C LEU A 44 -50.49 -1.47 25.87
N PRO A 45 -50.94 -0.20 25.87
CA PRO A 45 -50.10 0.92 25.44
C PRO A 45 -48.86 1.12 26.33
N ILE A 46 -49.00 0.91 27.64
CA ILE A 46 -47.89 1.05 28.60
C ILE A 46 -46.90 -0.11 28.42
N LEU A 47 -47.40 -1.33 28.25
CA LEU A 47 -46.58 -2.51 28.01
C LEU A 47 -45.80 -2.38 26.69
N LEU A 48 -46.46 -1.91 25.62
CA LEU A 48 -45.80 -1.65 24.33
C LEU A 48 -44.72 -0.58 24.46
N LEU A 49 -44.97 0.52 25.17
CA LEU A 49 -43.96 1.56 25.41
C LEU A 49 -42.74 1.01 26.15
N ILE A 50 -42.93 0.15 27.16
CA ILE A 50 -41.84 -0.50 27.89
C ILE A 50 -41.06 -1.45 26.96
N ILE A 51 -41.75 -2.26 26.15
CA ILE A 51 -41.09 -3.17 25.21
C ILE A 51 -40.29 -2.39 24.17
N PHE A 52 -40.86 -1.34 23.57
CA PHE A 52 -40.15 -0.48 22.63
C PHE A 52 -38.94 0.18 23.30
N LEU A 53 -39.07 0.71 24.52
CA LEU A 53 -37.95 1.25 25.27
C LEU A 53 -36.81 0.24 25.46
N ILE A 54 -37.14 -1.02 25.79
CA ILE A 54 -36.13 -2.09 25.94
C ILE A 54 -35.45 -2.38 24.60
N ILE A 55 -36.20 -2.41 23.50
CA ILE A 55 -35.66 -2.63 22.15
C ILE A 55 -34.75 -1.47 21.73
N GLU A 56 -35.16 -0.23 21.94
CA GLU A 56 -34.35 0.97 21.64
C GLU A 56 -33.04 0.97 22.44
N ALA A 57 -33.11 0.66 23.74
CA ALA A 57 -31.92 0.55 24.59
C ALA A 57 -30.97 -0.55 24.10
N ALA A 58 -31.51 -1.70 23.67
CA ALA A 58 -30.70 -2.78 23.11
C ALA A 58 -29.99 -2.36 21.82
N LEU A 59 -30.66 -1.62 20.92
CA LEU A 59 -30.08 -1.12 19.68
C LEU A 59 -28.99 -0.06 19.94
N ILE A 60 -29.16 0.81 20.93
CA ILE A 60 -28.15 1.79 21.32
C ILE A 60 -26.91 1.09 21.90
N ILE A 61 -27.10 0.11 22.77
CA ILE A 61 -25.99 -0.67 23.37
C ILE A 61 -25.27 -1.48 22.28
N GLN A 62 -26.01 -2.12 21.37
CA GLN A 62 -25.42 -2.78 20.21
C GLN A 62 -24.61 -1.79 19.37
N GLY A 63 -25.19 -0.60 19.11
CA GLY A 63 -24.53 0.50 18.39
C GLY A 63 -23.18 0.86 19.01
N TYR A 64 -23.18 1.08 20.32
CA TYR A 64 -21.99 1.41 21.10
C TYR A 64 -20.91 0.33 21.00
N LEU A 65 -21.27 -0.93 21.24
CA LEU A 65 -20.31 -2.05 21.21
C LEU A 65 -19.73 -2.29 19.82
N ALA A 66 -20.54 -2.14 18.77
CA ALA A 66 -20.10 -2.32 17.40
C ALA A 66 -19.15 -1.20 16.95
N VAL A 67 -19.41 0.05 17.34
CA VAL A 67 -18.53 1.19 17.04
C VAL A 67 -17.20 1.08 17.81
N GLU A 68 -17.21 0.60 19.06
CA GLU A 68 -15.97 0.29 19.80
C GLU A 68 -15.16 -0.83 19.12
N HIS A 69 -15.81 -1.92 18.74
CA HIS A 69 -15.16 -3.03 18.05
C HIS A 69 -14.55 -2.58 16.72
N ALA A 70 -15.33 -1.85 15.90
CA ALA A 70 -14.88 -1.29 14.63
C ALA A 70 -13.65 -0.40 14.78
N ALA A 71 -13.67 0.54 15.72
CA ALA A 71 -12.53 1.43 15.98
C ALA A 71 -11.28 0.64 16.38
N ARG A 72 -11.43 -0.35 17.26
CA ARG A 72 -10.29 -1.16 17.74
C ARG A 72 -9.70 -2.02 16.63
N GLU A 73 -10.53 -2.71 15.86
CA GLU A 73 -10.04 -3.55 14.76
C GLU A 73 -9.40 -2.71 13.64
N ALA A 74 -9.96 -1.54 13.34
CA ALA A 74 -9.36 -0.61 12.37
C ALA A 74 -7.99 -0.10 12.81
N VAL A 75 -7.83 0.29 14.07
CA VAL A 75 -6.52 0.69 14.60
C VAL A 75 -5.56 -0.48 14.63
N ARG A 76 -5.98 -1.67 15.06
CA ARG A 76 -5.13 -2.86 15.05
C ARG A 76 -4.60 -3.15 13.65
N TRP A 77 -5.49 -3.09 12.66
CA TRP A 77 -5.09 -3.24 11.26
C TRP A 77 -4.11 -2.15 10.83
N ALA A 78 -4.40 -0.88 11.17
CA ALA A 78 -3.55 0.27 10.84
C ALA A 78 -2.11 0.11 11.34
N ILE A 79 -1.93 -0.54 12.49
CA ILE A 79 -0.61 -0.71 13.11
C ILE A 79 0.12 -1.98 12.66
N THR A 80 -0.57 -3.09 12.39
CA THR A 80 0.09 -4.38 12.08
C THR A 80 0.35 -4.58 10.59
N TYR A 81 -0.40 -3.89 9.72
CA TYR A 81 -0.41 -4.19 8.28
C TYR A 81 -0.10 -2.95 7.45
N GLN A 82 0.97 -3.05 6.66
CA GLN A 82 1.41 -2.05 5.70
C GLN A 82 1.66 -2.79 4.39
N PRO A 83 0.79 -2.66 3.37
CA PRO A 83 1.11 -3.22 2.06
C PRO A 83 2.38 -2.55 1.55
N ILE A 84 3.21 -3.28 0.80
CA ILE A 84 4.37 -2.67 0.13
C ILE A 84 3.82 -1.58 -0.81
N GLN A 85 4.50 -0.44 -0.87
CA GLN A 85 4.14 0.65 -1.78
C GLN A 85 4.17 0.12 -3.22
N GLY A 86 3.10 0.35 -3.98
CA GLY A 86 2.94 -0.21 -5.32
C GLY A 86 2.44 -1.68 -5.36
N TYR A 87 2.06 -2.25 -4.21
CA TYR A 87 1.49 -3.60 -4.12
C TYR A 87 0.06 -3.62 -3.54
N GLN A 88 -0.71 -4.60 -4.02
CA GLN A 88 -2.05 -4.95 -3.59
C GLN A 88 -2.01 -5.68 -2.23
N LEU A 89 -3.16 -5.78 -1.56
CA LEU A 89 -3.28 -6.45 -0.26
C LEU A 89 -2.90 -7.94 -0.29
N ASP A 90 -2.99 -8.60 -1.44
CA ASP A 90 -2.64 -10.01 -1.61
C ASP A 90 -1.16 -10.23 -1.97
N GLY A 91 -0.37 -9.15 -2.06
CA GLY A 91 1.06 -9.18 -2.40
C GLY A 91 1.34 -9.18 -3.90
N ASN A 92 0.32 -9.07 -4.76
CA ASN A 92 0.54 -8.82 -6.18
C ASN A 92 0.91 -7.36 -6.43
N VAL A 93 1.68 -7.11 -7.49
CA VAL A 93 1.95 -5.74 -7.94
C VAL A 93 0.63 -5.07 -8.34
N CYS A 94 0.46 -3.80 -7.98
CA CYS A 94 -0.67 -2.99 -8.42
C CYS A 94 -0.70 -2.90 -9.95
N THR A 95 -1.89 -2.74 -10.53
CA THR A 95 -2.04 -2.76 -12.00
C THR A 95 -2.81 -1.56 -12.55
N ASP A 96 -3.34 -0.70 -11.70
CA ASP A 96 -4.15 0.46 -12.10
C ASP A 96 -3.36 1.75 -11.92
N PHE A 97 -2.58 2.12 -12.94
CA PHE A 97 -1.83 3.38 -13.03
C PHE A 97 -2.71 4.66 -13.04
N SER A 98 -4.03 4.53 -12.89
CA SER A 98 -4.96 5.65 -12.76
C SER A 98 -5.61 5.75 -11.38
N ALA A 99 -5.17 4.91 -10.44
CA ALA A 99 -5.70 4.84 -9.09
C ALA A 99 -5.19 5.98 -8.21
N ASP A 100 -5.95 7.07 -8.17
CA ASP A 100 -5.63 8.26 -7.38
C ASP A 100 -6.57 8.47 -6.18
N PRO A 101 -6.13 9.21 -5.15
CA PRO A 101 -7.02 9.72 -4.11
C PRO A 101 -8.15 10.61 -4.68
N PRO A 102 -9.40 10.49 -4.18
CA PRO A 102 -9.82 9.57 -3.12
C PRO A 102 -10.05 8.15 -3.67
N PHE A 103 -9.38 7.18 -3.07
CA PHE A 103 -9.59 5.77 -3.39
C PHE A 103 -11.04 5.37 -3.15
N LEU A 104 -11.58 4.56 -4.06
CA LEU A 104 -12.90 3.98 -3.89
C LEU A 104 -12.82 3.03 -2.68
N PHE A 105 -13.57 3.35 -1.62
CA PHE A 105 -13.61 2.59 -0.36
C PHE A 105 -14.16 1.16 -0.49
N THR A 106 -14.43 0.73 -1.71
CA THR A 106 -14.66 -0.66 -2.11
C THR A 106 -13.52 -0.98 -3.04
N ASP A 107 -12.61 -1.86 -2.61
CA ASP A 107 -11.42 -2.30 -3.36
C ASP A 107 -10.17 -1.41 -3.24
N ALA A 108 -10.05 -0.53 -2.22
CA ALA A 108 -8.84 0.29 -2.00
C ALA A 108 -7.55 -0.55 -1.81
N GLY A 109 -7.71 -1.86 -1.57
CA GLY A 109 -6.62 -2.81 -1.45
C GLY A 109 -6.16 -3.45 -2.75
N TYR A 110 -6.94 -3.35 -3.83
CA TYR A 110 -6.68 -3.99 -5.12
C TYR A 110 -6.67 -2.99 -6.28
N ASN A 111 -7.32 -1.84 -6.10
CA ASN A 111 -7.24 -0.69 -6.99
C ASN A 111 -6.19 0.29 -6.45
N CYS A 112 -4.97 0.17 -6.99
CA CYS A 112 -3.82 0.97 -6.61
C CYS A 112 -2.91 1.16 -7.82
N ASP A 113 -2.12 2.23 -7.75
CA ASP A 113 -1.09 2.55 -8.72
C ASP A 113 0.19 1.82 -8.30
N PRO A 114 0.81 1.00 -9.17
CA PRO A 114 2.12 0.42 -8.89
C PRO A 114 3.21 1.48 -8.68
N ASP A 115 3.02 2.69 -9.18
CA ASP A 115 3.97 3.81 -9.05
C ASP A 115 3.48 4.88 -8.07
N GLU A 116 2.58 4.54 -7.15
CA GLU A 116 2.03 5.50 -6.18
C GLU A 116 3.16 6.20 -5.41
N ASP A 117 3.06 7.51 -5.19
CA ASP A 117 3.99 8.26 -4.34
C ASP A 117 3.66 8.10 -2.84
N THR A 118 4.49 8.67 -1.95
CA THR A 118 4.29 8.54 -0.49
C THR A 118 2.95 9.13 -0.02
N ASP A 119 2.46 10.20 -0.64
CA ASP A 119 1.20 10.83 -0.25
C ASP A 119 -0.01 10.00 -0.74
N GLU A 120 0.08 9.45 -1.95
CA GLU A 120 -0.89 8.52 -2.53
C GLU A 120 -0.97 7.24 -1.71
N TYR A 121 0.18 6.63 -1.39
CA TYR A 121 0.29 5.48 -0.50
C TYR A 121 -0.35 5.73 0.87
N ASN A 122 -0.04 6.87 1.49
CA ASN A 122 -0.61 7.24 2.78
C ASN A 122 -2.13 7.44 2.70
N ALA A 123 -2.63 8.07 1.64
CA ALA A 123 -4.06 8.24 1.40
C ALA A 123 -4.76 6.90 1.18
N ARG A 124 -4.12 5.95 0.48
CA ARG A 124 -4.64 4.59 0.26
C ARG A 124 -4.73 3.82 1.56
N ARG A 125 -3.67 3.88 2.38
CA ARG A 125 -3.68 3.30 3.73
C ARG A 125 -4.80 3.87 4.59
N VAL A 126 -5.03 5.17 4.56
CA VAL A 126 -6.15 5.80 5.29
C VAL A 126 -7.50 5.29 4.78
N ALA A 127 -7.68 5.14 3.47
CA ALA A 127 -8.89 4.58 2.89
C ALA A 127 -9.12 3.13 3.37
N LEU A 128 -8.08 2.31 3.39
CA LEU A 128 -8.12 0.93 3.91
C LEU A 128 -8.49 0.87 5.39
N ILE A 129 -7.91 1.73 6.24
CA ILE A 129 -8.26 1.81 7.67
C ILE A 129 -9.75 2.13 7.84
N LYS A 130 -10.29 3.03 7.02
CA LYS A 130 -11.71 3.40 7.02
C LYS A 130 -12.62 2.27 6.51
N GLU A 131 -12.20 1.55 5.48
CA GLU A 131 -12.88 0.37 4.95
C GLU A 131 -12.95 -0.76 5.99
N ILE A 132 -11.83 -1.06 6.67
CA ILE A 132 -11.80 -2.04 7.77
C ILE A 132 -12.74 -1.61 8.91
N ALA A 133 -12.78 -0.33 9.27
CA ALA A 133 -13.73 0.15 10.28
C ALA A 133 -15.19 -0.09 9.84
N LEU A 134 -15.52 0.15 8.58
CA LEU A 134 -16.85 -0.09 8.01
C LEU A 134 -17.23 -1.57 8.02
N ASP A 135 -16.33 -2.44 7.56
CA ASP A 135 -16.53 -3.89 7.52
C ASP A 135 -16.70 -4.50 8.91
N ARG A 136 -15.92 -4.01 9.88
CA ARG A 136 -15.94 -4.48 11.27
C ARG A 136 -17.09 -3.87 12.09
N ALA A 137 -17.86 -2.95 11.51
CA ALA A 137 -19.10 -2.40 12.05
C ALA A 137 -20.35 -3.24 11.68
N ALA A 138 -20.16 -4.52 11.37
CA ALA A 138 -21.21 -5.45 11.01
C ALA A 138 -22.38 -5.45 12.03
N GLY A 139 -23.61 -5.40 11.52
CA GLY A 139 -24.83 -5.40 12.32
C GLY A 139 -25.34 -4.02 12.74
N LEU A 140 -24.60 -2.94 12.45
CA LEU A 140 -25.14 -1.57 12.52
C LEU A 140 -26.15 -1.31 11.40
N ARG A 141 -27.11 -0.44 11.68
CA ARG A 141 -28.09 0.02 10.68
C ARG A 141 -27.56 1.25 9.96
N ILE A 142 -26.57 1.00 9.11
CA ILE A 142 -25.88 2.04 8.35
C ILE A 142 -26.74 2.49 7.17
N ASN A 143 -26.91 3.79 7.03
CA ASN A 143 -27.46 4.40 5.83
C ASN A 143 -26.32 4.68 4.85
N TRP A 144 -26.22 3.88 3.80
CA TRP A 144 -25.17 3.98 2.78
C TRP A 144 -25.14 5.31 2.02
N ASN A 145 -26.23 6.09 2.04
CA ASN A 145 -26.26 7.43 1.47
C ASN A 145 -25.80 8.52 2.45
N ALA A 146 -25.51 8.15 3.70
CA ALA A 146 -25.07 9.04 4.78
C ALA A 146 -23.75 8.54 5.39
N LEU A 147 -22.82 8.11 4.55
CA LEU A 147 -21.46 7.79 4.99
C LEU A 147 -20.65 9.06 5.23
N GLY A 148 -19.67 9.00 6.13
CA GLY A 148 -18.70 10.05 6.41
C GLY A 148 -17.29 9.52 6.30
N MET A 149 -16.86 9.14 5.10
CA MET A 149 -15.51 8.58 4.87
C MET A 149 -14.51 9.65 4.43
N THR A 150 -14.97 10.71 3.78
CA THR A 150 -14.21 11.95 3.59
C THR A 150 -14.63 13.00 4.62
N GLU A 151 -13.78 13.97 4.93
CA GLU A 151 -14.13 15.04 5.88
C GLU A 151 -15.35 15.87 5.39
N THR A 152 -15.50 16.03 4.07
CA THR A 152 -16.62 16.76 3.49
C THR A 152 -17.94 16.02 3.71
N GLU A 153 -17.99 14.73 3.45
CA GLU A 153 -19.17 13.89 3.67
C GLU A 153 -19.46 13.72 5.16
N PHE A 154 -18.42 13.57 5.98
CA PHE A 154 -18.56 13.45 7.42
C PHE A 154 -19.31 14.64 7.99
N GLN A 155 -18.95 15.87 7.58
CA GLN A 155 -19.61 17.09 8.04
C GLN A 155 -21.02 17.24 7.44
N ALA A 156 -21.20 16.91 6.17
CA ALA A 156 -22.50 17.02 5.49
C ALA A 156 -23.54 16.07 6.09
N ASN A 157 -23.14 14.84 6.41
CA ASN A 157 -24.03 13.77 6.84
C ASN A 157 -24.08 13.59 8.36
N PHE A 158 -23.33 14.38 9.13
CA PHE A 158 -23.10 14.19 10.57
C PHE A 158 -24.37 14.04 11.42
N ASN A 159 -25.48 14.66 11.01
CA ASN A 159 -26.77 14.62 11.73
C ASN A 159 -27.82 13.72 11.06
N GLU A 160 -27.45 12.97 10.01
CA GLU A 160 -28.38 12.09 9.32
C GLU A 160 -28.62 10.81 10.13
N PRO A 161 -29.88 10.32 10.22
CA PRO A 161 -30.18 9.03 10.81
C PRO A 161 -29.47 7.89 10.06
N GLY A 162 -28.83 6.99 10.81
CA GLY A 162 -28.04 5.90 10.24
C GLY A 162 -26.65 6.33 9.74
N PHE A 163 -26.23 7.58 9.96
CA PHE A 163 -24.88 8.06 9.63
C PHE A 163 -23.81 7.11 10.16
N PHE A 164 -22.79 6.82 9.37
CA PHE A 164 -21.60 6.11 9.81
C PHE A 164 -20.38 6.84 9.23
N GLY A 165 -19.49 7.31 10.10
CA GLY A 165 -18.31 8.06 9.71
C GLY A 165 -17.07 7.59 10.43
N VAL A 166 -15.94 7.64 9.74
CA VAL A 166 -14.64 7.22 10.25
C VAL A 166 -13.63 8.33 10.00
N ARG A 167 -12.86 8.68 11.04
CA ARG A 167 -11.74 9.60 10.93
C ARG A 167 -10.48 8.97 11.45
N VAL A 168 -9.37 9.26 10.78
CA VAL A 168 -8.05 8.75 11.10
C VAL A 168 -7.14 9.95 11.36
N TRP A 169 -6.32 9.88 12.41
CA TRP A 169 -5.25 10.83 12.67
C TRP A 169 -3.95 10.08 12.88
N GLY A 170 -2.87 10.68 12.43
CA GLY A 170 -1.52 10.18 12.61
C GLY A 170 -0.51 11.32 12.58
N PHE A 171 0.76 10.97 12.73
CA PHE A 171 1.86 11.93 12.71
C PHE A 171 2.72 11.69 11.47
N PRO A 172 2.94 12.71 10.60
CA PRO A 172 3.81 12.58 9.44
C PRO A 172 5.30 12.59 9.80
N ALA A 173 5.65 13.12 10.98
CA ALA A 173 7.00 13.06 11.54
C ALA A 173 6.97 13.29 13.06
N PHE A 174 8.07 12.99 13.76
CA PHE A 174 8.22 13.18 15.22
C PHE A 174 8.01 14.63 15.69
N GLU A 175 8.41 15.60 14.87
CA GLU A 175 8.35 17.02 15.21
C GLU A 175 7.08 17.72 14.70
N GLN A 176 6.27 17.01 13.90
CA GLN A 176 5.04 17.56 13.31
C GLN A 176 3.83 17.32 14.22
N PRO A 177 2.81 18.19 14.20
CA PRO A 177 1.58 17.97 14.94
C PRO A 177 0.75 16.81 14.34
N GLU A 178 -0.26 16.36 15.09
CA GLU A 178 -1.24 15.40 14.55
C GLU A 178 -1.90 15.95 13.28
N GLN A 179 -2.00 15.11 12.26
CA GLN A 179 -2.65 15.41 11.00
C GLN A 179 -3.84 14.47 10.80
N GLN A 180 -4.97 15.03 10.38
CA GLN A 180 -6.13 14.25 9.97
C GLN A 180 -5.87 13.63 8.59
N ASP A 181 -6.40 12.43 8.37
CA ASP A 181 -6.21 11.64 7.15
C ASP A 181 -4.73 11.29 6.90
N HIS A 182 -4.02 10.91 7.96
CA HIS A 182 -2.66 10.39 7.89
C HIS A 182 -2.57 9.05 8.67
N PRO A 183 -1.95 7.99 8.12
CA PRO A 183 -1.86 6.68 8.77
C PRO A 183 -0.76 6.59 9.83
N SER A 184 -0.04 7.70 10.08
CA SER A 184 1.16 7.83 10.92
C SER A 184 2.35 7.03 10.43
N ILE A 185 3.55 7.58 10.59
CA ILE A 185 4.78 6.81 10.37
C ILE A 185 4.95 5.72 11.45
N PRO A 186 5.68 4.63 11.16
CA PRO A 186 5.95 3.58 12.14
C PRO A 186 6.59 4.12 13.42
N GLY A 187 6.23 3.54 14.56
CA GLY A 187 6.70 4.00 15.89
C GLY A 187 5.97 5.22 16.46
N LEU A 188 5.11 5.90 15.68
CA LEU A 188 4.21 6.97 16.15
C LEU A 188 2.76 6.47 16.28
N PRO A 189 1.93 7.09 17.15
CA PRO A 189 0.58 6.60 17.39
C PRO A 189 -0.39 6.97 16.26
N VAL A 190 -1.32 6.06 16.00
CA VAL A 190 -2.48 6.24 15.10
C VAL A 190 -3.74 6.26 15.95
N ARG A 191 -4.64 7.21 15.66
CA ARG A 191 -5.95 7.29 16.30
C ARG A 191 -7.05 7.15 15.25
N VAL A 192 -7.98 6.23 15.48
CA VAL A 192 -9.21 6.10 14.67
C VAL A 192 -10.41 6.44 15.53
N GLN A 193 -11.29 7.28 15.00
CA GLN A 193 -12.61 7.58 15.54
C GLN A 193 -13.66 6.97 14.64
N VAL A 194 -14.62 6.28 15.22
CA VAL A 194 -15.82 5.79 14.53
C VAL A 194 -17.04 6.41 15.18
N VAL A 195 -17.96 6.92 14.35
CA VAL A 195 -19.20 7.59 14.78
C VAL A 195 -20.38 6.97 14.06
N HIS A 196 -21.44 6.64 14.81
CA HIS A 196 -22.70 6.16 14.25
C HIS A 196 -23.93 6.84 14.86
N ASN A 197 -24.90 7.21 14.04
CA ASN A 197 -26.20 7.71 14.48
C ASN A 197 -27.23 6.57 14.47
N VAL A 198 -27.45 5.95 15.64
CA VAL A 198 -28.45 4.88 15.81
C VAL A 198 -29.85 5.47 15.59
N GLU A 199 -30.55 5.02 14.55
CA GLU A 199 -31.91 5.48 14.24
C GLU A 199 -32.91 4.97 15.28
N VAL A 200 -33.72 5.88 15.81
CA VAL A 200 -34.82 5.56 16.72
C VAL A 200 -36.01 5.04 15.92
N LEU A 201 -36.47 3.82 16.23
CA LEU A 201 -37.54 3.14 15.52
C LEU A 201 -38.93 3.62 15.94
N ASP A 202 -39.11 3.83 17.24
CA ASP A 202 -40.41 4.13 17.82
C ASP A 202 -40.86 5.57 17.48
N PRO A 203 -42.08 5.76 16.96
CA PRO A 203 -42.58 7.06 16.55
C PRO A 203 -42.79 8.04 17.71
N PHE A 204 -42.94 7.57 18.95
CA PHE A 204 -43.05 8.45 20.12
C PHE A 204 -41.68 8.96 20.56
N PHE A 205 -40.65 8.12 20.55
CA PHE A 205 -39.27 8.52 20.88
C PHE A 205 -38.62 9.33 19.74
N ARG A 206 -38.95 9.06 18.48
CA ARG A 206 -38.46 9.81 17.31
C ARG A 206 -38.87 11.29 17.31
N LEU A 207 -39.97 11.64 17.99
CA LEU A 207 -40.40 13.03 18.19
C LEU A 207 -39.48 13.82 19.14
N ILE A 208 -38.72 13.12 19.98
CA ILE A 208 -37.79 13.71 20.95
C ILE A 208 -36.39 13.79 20.35
N ALA A 209 -35.92 12.68 19.76
CA ALA A 209 -34.65 12.62 19.05
C ALA A 209 -34.77 11.65 17.86
N PRO A 210 -34.42 12.06 16.62
CA PRO A 210 -34.50 11.19 15.45
C PRO A 210 -33.43 10.08 15.46
N HIS A 211 -32.32 10.32 16.14
CA HIS A 211 -31.22 9.37 16.30
C HIS A 211 -30.51 9.59 17.64
N VAL A 212 -29.76 8.59 18.09
CA VAL A 212 -28.81 8.69 19.21
C VAL A 212 -27.41 8.46 18.67
N ARG A 213 -26.51 9.42 18.86
CA ARG A 213 -25.11 9.29 18.41
C ARG A 213 -24.33 8.44 19.40
N VAL A 214 -23.63 7.45 18.88
CA VAL A 214 -22.61 6.65 19.57
C VAL A 214 -21.28 6.85 18.87
N GLU A 215 -20.21 6.91 19.64
CA GLU A 215 -18.88 7.28 19.18
C GLU A 215 -17.85 6.53 20.01
N ALA A 216 -16.80 6.05 19.34
CA ALA A 216 -15.66 5.42 19.99
C ALA A 216 -14.35 5.88 19.34
N HIS A 217 -13.29 5.84 20.15
CA HIS A 217 -11.93 6.08 19.70
C HIS A 217 -11.06 4.91 20.12
N ALA A 218 -10.13 4.54 19.25
CA ALA A 218 -9.02 3.67 19.60
C ALA A 218 -7.71 4.35 19.19
N GLU A 219 -6.66 4.09 19.95
CA GLU A 219 -5.33 4.62 19.73
C GLU A 219 -4.33 3.49 20.00
N MET A 220 -3.40 3.28 19.09
CA MET A 220 -2.28 2.36 19.26
C MET A 220 -1.05 2.89 18.53
N ILE A 221 0.12 2.32 18.83
CA ILE A 221 1.39 2.67 18.17
C ILE A 221 1.50 1.85 16.88
N ASN A 222 1.75 2.52 15.75
CA ASN A 222 2.00 1.86 14.47
C ASN A 222 3.20 0.91 14.61
N GLU A 223 2.99 -0.40 14.37
CA GLU A 223 4.03 -1.41 14.59
C GLU A 223 5.18 -1.17 13.62
N GLY A 224 6.38 -1.25 14.19
CA GLY A 224 7.64 -0.73 13.67
C GLY A 224 8.54 -0.48 14.87
N ILE A 225 9.86 -0.59 14.73
CA ILE A 225 10.75 -0.42 15.88
C ILE A 225 10.73 1.06 16.30
N GLN A 226 10.48 1.29 17.58
CA GLN A 226 10.34 2.61 18.17
C GLN A 226 11.63 3.43 17.97
N VAL A 227 11.59 4.40 17.06
CA VAL A 227 12.75 5.28 16.85
C VAL A 227 12.84 6.30 18.00
N GLY A 228 13.72 6.02 18.94
CA GLY A 228 13.96 6.90 20.08
C GLY A 228 14.76 8.14 19.66
N PHE A 229 14.08 9.26 19.41
CA PHE A 229 14.71 10.54 19.08
C PHE A 229 15.18 11.28 20.34
N GLY A 230 16.42 11.04 20.79
CA GLY A 230 16.99 11.77 21.92
C GLY A 230 16.12 11.76 23.19
N ASN A 231 16.42 12.60 24.18
CA ASN A 231 15.68 12.65 25.46
C ASN A 231 14.25 13.24 25.38
N VAL A 232 13.58 13.21 24.22
CA VAL A 232 12.23 13.78 24.04
C VAL A 232 11.20 12.65 23.99
N PRO A 233 10.16 12.64 24.85
CA PRO A 233 9.12 11.63 24.76
C PRO A 233 8.36 11.78 23.42
N PRO A 234 8.01 10.67 22.74
CA PRO A 234 7.25 10.73 21.50
C PRO A 234 5.93 11.48 21.69
N PRO A 235 5.44 12.19 20.66
CA PRO A 235 4.15 12.85 20.73
C PRO A 235 3.06 11.83 21.06
N THR A 236 2.16 12.19 21.98
CA THR A 236 1.02 11.36 22.39
C THR A 236 -0.25 12.14 22.11
N PHE A 237 -1.34 11.44 21.79
CA PHE A 237 -2.65 12.07 21.80
C PHE A 237 -3.04 12.36 23.27
N ASN A 238 -3.79 13.44 23.52
CA ASN A 238 -4.29 13.71 24.87
C ASN A 238 -5.26 12.59 25.32
N PRO A 239 -5.11 12.02 26.53
CA PRO A 239 -5.81 10.79 26.90
C PRO A 239 -7.30 11.01 27.23
N PRO A 240 -8.23 10.25 26.62
CA PRO A 240 -9.57 10.00 27.16
C PRO A 240 -9.60 8.78 28.12
N PRO A 241 -10.61 8.66 29.02
CA PRO A 241 -10.59 7.70 30.12
C PRO A 241 -10.76 6.23 29.68
N THR A 242 -9.88 5.34 30.16
CA THR A 242 -9.79 3.93 29.76
C THR A 242 -10.39 2.96 30.80
N PHE A 243 -11.06 1.89 30.35
CA PHE A 243 -11.31 0.65 31.10
C PHE A 243 -10.82 -0.58 30.30
N VAL A 244 -10.23 -1.56 30.99
CA VAL A 244 -9.55 -2.74 30.40
C VAL A 244 -10.33 -4.03 30.70
N ILE A 245 -10.52 -4.90 29.69
CA ILE A 245 -10.86 -6.33 29.86
C ILE A 245 -10.11 -7.16 28.80
N THR A 246 -9.59 -8.34 29.20
CA THR A 246 -8.78 -9.32 28.46
C THR A 246 -9.61 -10.40 27.70
N PRO A 247 -9.09 -11.01 26.61
CA PRO A 247 -9.80 -12.02 25.78
C PRO A 247 -9.42 -13.50 26.07
N PRO A 248 -10.20 -14.51 25.62
CA PRO A 248 -9.81 -15.94 25.60
C PRO A 248 -9.50 -16.53 24.20
N GLU A 249 -8.81 -17.68 24.22
CA GLU A 249 -8.18 -18.49 23.15
C GLU A 249 -9.08 -19.19 22.11
N GLY A 250 -8.62 -19.16 20.84
CA GLY A 250 -8.28 -20.25 19.89
C GLY A 250 -9.16 -21.50 19.63
N VAL A 251 -9.42 -21.79 18.34
CA VAL A 251 -9.73 -23.13 17.76
C VAL A 251 -9.14 -23.24 16.33
N PRO A 252 -8.58 -24.38 15.88
CA PRO A 252 -7.99 -24.55 14.54
C PRO A 252 -8.92 -25.22 13.52
N THR A 253 -8.63 -25.03 12.21
CA THR A 253 -9.32 -25.63 11.05
C THR A 253 -8.45 -26.70 10.37
N GLU A 254 -9.09 -27.77 9.87
CA GLU A 254 -8.49 -28.97 9.26
C GLU A 254 -8.08 -28.82 7.78
N THR A 255 -7.06 -29.60 7.39
CA THR A 255 -6.41 -29.70 6.07
C THR A 255 -7.07 -30.78 5.18
N THR A 256 -7.11 -30.57 3.86
CA THR A 256 -7.52 -31.56 2.84
C THR A 256 -6.35 -32.27 2.14
N GLU A 257 -6.63 -33.49 1.67
CA GLU A 257 -5.72 -34.55 1.16
C GLU A 257 -5.25 -34.35 -0.31
N PRO A 258 -4.11 -34.91 -0.76
CA PRO A 258 -3.59 -34.76 -2.14
C PRO A 258 -4.12 -35.80 -3.15
N GLY A 259 -4.20 -35.38 -4.42
CA GLY A 259 -4.60 -36.19 -5.57
C GLY A 259 -3.54 -37.18 -6.11
N VAL A 260 -4.03 -38.08 -6.96
CA VAL A 260 -3.41 -39.27 -7.60
C VAL A 260 -2.51 -38.87 -8.80
N PRO A 261 -1.46 -39.64 -9.17
CA PRO A 261 -0.56 -39.28 -10.28
C PRO A 261 -1.12 -39.59 -11.69
N THR A 262 -0.75 -38.73 -12.62
CA THR A 262 -1.09 -38.72 -14.07
C THR A 262 -0.24 -39.70 -14.88
N GLU A 263 -0.82 -40.30 -15.94
CA GLU A 263 -0.13 -41.18 -16.89
C GLU A 263 0.85 -40.43 -17.81
N THR A 264 1.86 -41.15 -18.30
CA THR A 264 2.88 -40.68 -19.25
C THR A 264 2.28 -40.42 -20.64
N PRO A 265 2.47 -39.23 -21.25
CA PRO A 265 1.87 -38.90 -22.54
C PRO A 265 2.59 -39.52 -23.73
N GLU A 266 1.84 -39.69 -24.82
CA GLU A 266 2.31 -40.04 -26.17
C GLU A 266 3.19 -38.90 -26.76
N PRO A 267 4.05 -39.17 -27.75
CA PRO A 267 4.89 -38.14 -28.36
C PRO A 267 4.05 -37.06 -29.07
N VAL A 268 4.22 -35.82 -28.64
CA VAL A 268 3.55 -34.62 -29.12
C VAL A 268 4.27 -34.09 -30.37
N ASP A 269 3.52 -33.73 -31.42
CA ASP A 269 4.06 -33.09 -32.64
C ASP A 269 3.82 -31.58 -32.61
N TYR A 270 4.80 -30.82 -32.12
CA TYR A 270 4.68 -29.39 -31.92
C TYR A 270 4.64 -28.61 -33.25
N GLN A 271 3.63 -27.75 -33.42
CA GLN A 271 3.54 -26.72 -34.44
C GLN A 271 3.53 -25.35 -33.77
N VAL A 272 4.46 -24.49 -34.17
CA VAL A 272 4.63 -23.12 -33.66
C VAL A 272 4.25 -22.14 -34.76
N ASP A 273 3.41 -21.15 -34.46
CA ASP A 273 2.95 -20.13 -35.40
C ASP A 273 2.89 -18.75 -34.72
N ILE A 274 3.63 -17.79 -35.25
CA ILE A 274 3.48 -16.38 -34.91
C ILE A 274 2.27 -15.87 -35.69
N THR A 275 1.33 -15.24 -35.00
CA THR A 275 0.03 -14.86 -35.57
C THR A 275 0.07 -13.84 -36.73
N PHE A 276 1.26 -13.37 -37.13
CA PHE A 276 1.49 -12.49 -38.27
C PHE A 276 2.82 -12.82 -38.97
N ASP A 277 2.84 -12.69 -40.31
CA ASP A 277 4.10 -12.76 -41.08
C ASP A 277 4.88 -11.44 -41.05
N TYR A 278 4.16 -10.31 -41.02
CA TYR A 278 4.74 -8.96 -41.05
C TYR A 278 3.81 -7.91 -40.45
N VAL A 279 4.33 -7.02 -39.59
CA VAL A 279 3.52 -5.94 -39.00
C VAL A 279 4.27 -4.63 -38.77
N THR A 280 3.62 -3.50 -39.06
CA THR A 280 4.17 -2.15 -38.94
C THR A 280 3.58 -1.40 -37.74
N ASN A 281 4.40 -0.72 -36.95
CA ASN A 281 3.97 0.21 -35.88
C ASN A 281 4.51 1.63 -36.13
N GLN A 282 3.79 2.64 -35.65
CA GLN A 282 4.21 4.04 -35.75
C GLN A 282 4.81 4.54 -34.43
N MET A 283 6.08 4.91 -34.47
CA MET A 283 6.79 5.54 -33.35
C MET A 283 6.41 7.04 -33.21
N PRO A 284 6.55 7.60 -32.01
CA PRO A 284 7.10 6.97 -30.81
C PRO A 284 6.07 6.22 -29.94
N LEU A 285 4.77 6.51 -30.07
CA LEU A 285 3.73 5.95 -29.19
C LEU A 285 3.53 4.43 -29.31
N GLN A 286 3.85 3.82 -30.46
CA GLN A 286 3.68 2.38 -30.68
C GLN A 286 5.02 1.65 -30.69
N ARG A 287 5.92 1.99 -29.75
CA ARG A 287 7.24 1.34 -29.61
C ARG A 287 7.11 -0.16 -29.28
N GLY A 288 6.11 -0.54 -28.48
CA GLY A 288 5.82 -1.93 -28.12
C GLY A 288 4.87 -2.62 -29.11
N HIS A 289 5.08 -3.91 -29.35
CA HIS A 289 4.17 -4.77 -30.10
C HIS A 289 4.10 -6.17 -29.48
N ASN A 290 2.89 -6.66 -29.21
CA ASN A 290 2.70 -8.01 -28.67
C ASN A 290 2.94 -9.06 -29.77
N VAL A 291 3.99 -9.85 -29.61
CA VAL A 291 4.26 -11.06 -30.38
C VAL A 291 3.46 -12.19 -29.76
N THR A 292 2.41 -12.60 -30.46
CA THR A 292 1.54 -13.71 -30.05
C THR A 292 1.91 -14.95 -30.83
N VAL A 293 2.32 -16.00 -30.11
CA VAL A 293 2.68 -17.31 -30.63
C VAL A 293 1.63 -18.32 -30.21
N THR A 294 1.24 -19.19 -31.13
CA THR A 294 0.36 -20.34 -30.84
C THR A 294 1.14 -21.63 -31.01
N VAL A 295 0.96 -22.56 -30.08
CA VAL A 295 1.58 -23.89 -30.10
C VAL A 295 0.49 -24.95 -30.11
N THR A 296 0.53 -25.84 -31.10
CA THR A 296 -0.49 -26.86 -31.32
C THR A 296 0.10 -28.22 -31.67
N ASP A 297 -0.63 -29.29 -31.35
CA ASP A 297 -0.47 -30.61 -31.98
C ASP A 297 -1.55 -30.77 -33.05
N GLY A 298 -1.19 -30.46 -34.29
CA GLY A 298 -2.08 -30.42 -35.45
C GLY A 298 -3.16 -29.34 -35.37
N SER A 299 -4.24 -29.58 -34.63
CA SER A 299 -5.30 -28.58 -34.40
C SER A 299 -5.69 -28.46 -32.92
N VAL A 300 -4.94 -29.12 -32.03
CA VAL A 300 -5.19 -29.13 -30.59
C VAL A 300 -4.19 -28.16 -29.96
N PRO A 301 -4.63 -27.13 -29.22
CA PRO A 301 -3.72 -26.25 -28.50
C PRO A 301 -2.99 -27.01 -27.39
N LEU A 302 -1.72 -26.66 -27.17
CA LEU A 302 -0.87 -27.29 -26.18
C LEU A 302 -0.55 -26.32 -25.04
N PRO A 303 -1.11 -26.52 -23.84
CA PRO A 303 -0.79 -25.72 -22.66
C PRO A 303 0.57 -26.11 -22.05
N ASP A 304 1.13 -25.21 -21.25
CA ASP A 304 2.37 -25.39 -20.46
C ASP A 304 3.60 -25.74 -21.32
N VAL A 305 3.63 -25.32 -22.58
CA VAL A 305 4.79 -25.47 -23.47
C VAL A 305 5.69 -24.24 -23.36
N LEU A 306 6.97 -24.44 -23.08
CA LEU A 306 7.95 -23.36 -23.06
C LEU A 306 8.28 -22.92 -24.50
N VAL A 307 8.04 -21.65 -24.79
CA VAL A 307 8.34 -21.01 -26.08
C VAL A 307 9.43 -19.99 -25.86
N SER A 308 10.51 -20.10 -26.63
CA SER A 308 11.59 -19.14 -26.67
C SER A 308 11.33 -18.12 -27.78
N PHE A 309 11.60 -16.85 -27.50
CA PHE A 309 11.41 -15.71 -28.39
C PHE A 309 12.76 -15.04 -28.61
N SER A 310 13.09 -14.69 -29.85
CA SER A 310 14.28 -13.88 -30.17
C SER A 310 13.99 -12.79 -31.20
N THR A 311 14.76 -11.71 -31.13
CA THR A 311 14.75 -10.61 -32.09
C THR A 311 16.16 -10.15 -32.42
N ASP A 312 16.43 -9.77 -33.66
CA ASP A 312 17.72 -9.19 -34.06
C ASP A 312 17.84 -7.69 -33.71
N LEU A 313 16.71 -6.99 -33.58
CA LEU A 313 16.62 -5.57 -33.27
C LEU A 313 15.48 -5.28 -32.29
N GLY A 314 15.71 -4.33 -31.39
CA GLY A 314 14.83 -4.11 -30.24
C GLY A 314 15.09 -5.14 -29.13
N ALA A 315 14.22 -5.15 -28.12
CA ALA A 315 14.32 -6.02 -26.95
C ALA A 315 12.92 -6.37 -26.42
N TYR A 316 12.84 -7.41 -25.60
CA TYR A 316 11.59 -7.82 -24.94
C TYR A 316 11.35 -7.16 -23.59
N ASP A 317 12.32 -6.37 -23.12
CA ASP A 317 12.18 -5.50 -21.96
C ASP A 317 11.66 -4.12 -22.35
N TYR A 318 10.97 -3.45 -21.42
CA TYR A 318 10.37 -2.13 -21.64
C TYR A 318 11.41 -1.05 -21.99
N SER A 319 12.65 -1.19 -21.49
CA SER A 319 13.80 -0.35 -21.84
C SER A 319 14.03 -0.28 -23.35
N GLY A 320 13.68 -1.33 -24.10
CA GLY A 320 13.96 -1.49 -25.52
C GLY A 320 15.44 -1.74 -25.85
N VAL A 321 16.26 -2.10 -24.84
CA VAL A 321 17.71 -2.32 -24.98
C VAL A 321 18.09 -3.80 -24.87
N SER A 322 17.65 -4.48 -23.80
CA SER A 322 17.95 -5.89 -23.55
C SER A 322 16.97 -6.48 -22.53
N PRO A 323 16.67 -7.80 -22.56
CA PRO A 323 17.28 -8.81 -23.43
C PRO A 323 16.57 -8.92 -24.79
N GLN A 324 17.31 -9.41 -25.79
CA GLN A 324 16.77 -9.72 -27.12
C GLN A 324 16.22 -11.14 -27.22
N TYR A 325 16.29 -11.90 -26.12
CA TYR A 325 15.83 -13.27 -25.96
C TYR A 325 15.05 -13.39 -24.65
N VAL A 326 13.89 -14.03 -24.68
CA VAL A 326 13.06 -14.34 -23.50
C VAL A 326 12.25 -15.60 -23.74
N GLU A 327 11.72 -16.18 -22.67
CA GLU A 327 10.87 -17.36 -22.76
C GLU A 327 9.49 -17.13 -22.12
N ALA A 328 8.50 -17.90 -22.54
CA ALA A 328 7.15 -17.88 -22.01
C ALA A 328 6.49 -19.27 -22.10
N PHE A 329 5.75 -19.67 -21.06
CA PHE A 329 4.86 -20.81 -21.16
C PHE A 329 3.59 -20.44 -21.92
N THR A 330 3.05 -21.39 -22.71
CA THR A 330 1.72 -21.28 -23.29
C THR A 330 0.63 -21.45 -22.22
N ASP A 331 -0.46 -20.70 -22.37
CA ASP A 331 -1.66 -20.81 -21.54
C ASP A 331 -2.55 -22.02 -21.93
N ASP A 332 -3.72 -22.14 -21.29
CA ASP A 332 -4.72 -23.19 -21.57
C ASP A 332 -5.17 -23.26 -23.05
N ASP A 333 -5.04 -22.15 -23.79
CA ASP A 333 -5.37 -22.03 -25.21
C ASP A 333 -4.15 -22.26 -26.13
N GLY A 334 -3.00 -22.65 -25.56
CA GLY A 334 -1.76 -22.90 -26.29
C GLY A 334 -1.09 -21.61 -26.77
N VAL A 335 -1.35 -20.48 -26.12
CA VAL A 335 -0.87 -19.16 -26.53
C VAL A 335 0.22 -18.66 -25.60
N ALA A 336 1.33 -18.20 -26.18
CA ALA A 336 2.40 -17.50 -25.49
C ALA A 336 2.53 -16.08 -26.04
N ILE A 337 2.63 -15.08 -25.15
CA ILE A 337 2.69 -13.66 -25.53
C ILE A 337 3.91 -12.99 -24.91
N ARG A 338 4.67 -12.26 -25.73
CA ARG A 338 5.75 -11.37 -25.31
C ARG A 338 5.72 -10.07 -26.10
N THR A 339 6.06 -8.96 -25.47
CA THR A 339 6.05 -7.65 -26.12
C THR A 339 7.46 -7.28 -26.56
N VAL A 340 7.65 -6.99 -27.85
CA VAL A 340 8.92 -6.48 -28.37
C VAL A 340 8.87 -4.95 -28.49
N TYR A 341 9.92 -4.29 -28.01
CA TYR A 341 10.07 -2.84 -27.98
C TYR A 341 11.27 -2.41 -28.83
N ALA A 342 11.14 -1.29 -29.55
CA ALA A 342 12.24 -0.66 -30.26
C ALA A 342 12.39 0.82 -29.90
N ASN A 343 13.64 1.25 -29.70
CA ASN A 343 13.99 2.64 -29.38
C ASN A 343 14.30 3.48 -30.62
N ARG A 344 14.26 2.90 -31.82
CA ARG A 344 14.52 3.58 -33.08
C ARG A 344 13.75 2.95 -34.25
N PRO A 345 13.51 3.71 -35.34
CA PRO A 345 12.96 3.15 -36.57
C PRO A 345 13.86 2.04 -37.10
N ALA A 346 13.27 0.87 -37.35
CA ALA A 346 13.98 -0.33 -37.76
C ALA A 346 13.03 -1.38 -38.32
N ILE A 347 13.60 -2.35 -39.03
CA ILE A 347 12.93 -3.60 -39.41
C ILE A 347 13.65 -4.73 -38.66
N ALA A 348 12.98 -5.37 -37.72
CA ALA A 348 13.45 -6.54 -36.99
C ALA A 348 12.93 -7.83 -37.62
N SER A 349 13.76 -8.88 -37.51
CA SER A 349 13.39 -10.27 -37.70
C SER A 349 13.10 -10.89 -36.33
N LEU A 350 11.88 -11.36 -36.14
CA LEU A 350 11.43 -12.09 -34.96
C LEU A 350 11.48 -13.59 -35.24
N GLU A 351 11.81 -14.36 -34.22
CA GLU A 351 11.83 -15.81 -34.26
C GLU A 351 11.25 -16.37 -32.95
N ALA A 352 10.44 -17.42 -33.06
CA ALA A 352 9.90 -18.15 -31.92
C ALA A 352 10.05 -19.66 -32.15
N TRP A 353 10.44 -20.41 -31.13
CA TRP A 353 10.62 -21.86 -31.21
C TRP A 353 10.32 -22.54 -29.87
N VAL A 354 10.12 -23.86 -29.90
CA VAL A 354 10.10 -24.69 -28.69
C VAL A 354 11.46 -25.33 -28.57
N ASP A 355 12.17 -25.01 -27.48
CA ASP A 355 13.45 -25.62 -27.13
C ASP A 355 13.21 -27.04 -26.56
N LEU A 356 13.62 -28.05 -27.31
CA LEU A 356 13.38 -29.46 -27.00
C LEU A 356 14.53 -30.10 -26.22
N ASP A 357 15.72 -29.52 -26.22
CA ASP A 357 16.90 -30.07 -25.55
C ASP A 357 17.45 -29.20 -24.41
N GLY A 358 16.90 -28.00 -24.23
CA GLY A 358 17.11 -27.09 -23.13
C GLY A 358 18.46 -26.37 -23.19
N ASP A 359 18.94 -26.06 -24.40
CA ASP A 359 20.23 -25.39 -24.62
C ASP A 359 20.11 -23.90 -25.01
N ASP A 360 18.89 -23.35 -24.97
CA ASP A 360 18.51 -21.97 -25.28
C ASP A 360 18.84 -21.54 -26.73
N HIS A 361 19.14 -22.48 -27.63
CA HIS A 361 19.45 -22.21 -29.03
C HIS A 361 18.53 -22.99 -29.95
N ARG A 362 18.05 -22.32 -31.01
CA ARG A 362 17.28 -23.04 -32.03
C ARG A 362 18.16 -24.01 -32.79
N ASP A 363 17.85 -25.29 -32.65
CA ASP A 363 18.60 -26.39 -33.23
C ASP A 363 17.90 -27.05 -34.43
N PHE A 364 18.63 -27.89 -35.17
CA PHE A 364 18.06 -28.54 -36.35
C PHE A 364 17.01 -29.59 -35.96
N GLY A 365 15.75 -29.30 -36.27
CA GLY A 365 14.62 -30.20 -36.01
C GLY A 365 13.65 -29.66 -34.98
N GLU A 366 13.95 -28.53 -34.36
CA GLU A 366 13.02 -27.85 -33.47
C GLU A 366 11.94 -27.11 -34.25
N PRO A 367 10.69 -27.14 -33.77
CA PRO A 367 9.58 -26.43 -34.38
C PRO A 367 9.77 -24.92 -34.14
N TYR A 368 9.69 -24.13 -35.20
CA TYR A 368 9.90 -22.69 -35.12
C TYR A 368 9.06 -21.95 -36.16
N ASP A 369 8.88 -20.67 -35.92
CA ASP A 369 8.34 -19.72 -36.89
C ASP A 369 9.09 -18.38 -36.83
N THR A 370 8.98 -17.59 -37.89
CA THR A 370 9.66 -16.29 -38.03
C THR A 370 8.73 -15.23 -38.61
N ALA A 371 8.83 -14.00 -38.10
CA ALA A 371 8.01 -12.88 -38.56
C ALA A 371 8.83 -11.59 -38.71
N GLY A 372 8.38 -10.68 -39.57
CA GLY A 372 8.97 -9.35 -39.72
C GLY A 372 8.26 -8.29 -38.88
N LYS A 373 9.00 -7.42 -38.23
CA LYS A 373 8.46 -6.29 -37.45
C LYS A 373 9.09 -4.99 -37.86
N GLU A 374 8.30 -4.02 -38.28
CA GLU A 374 8.80 -2.70 -38.70
C GLU A 374 8.25 -1.58 -37.81
N TRP A 375 9.13 -0.65 -37.43
CA TRP A 375 8.80 0.60 -36.74
C TRP A 375 9.15 1.77 -37.64
N LEU A 376 8.14 2.60 -37.92
CA LEU A 376 8.22 3.76 -38.80
C LEU A 376 7.98 5.05 -38.02
N VAL A 377 8.56 6.14 -38.49
CA VAL A 377 8.35 7.50 -37.98
C VAL A 377 7.82 8.41 -39.07
N SER A 378 7.12 9.47 -38.67
CA SER A 378 6.65 10.50 -39.58
C SER A 378 6.71 11.87 -38.91
N GLY A 379 7.33 12.84 -39.57
CA GLY A 379 7.51 14.19 -39.01
C GLY A 379 8.57 14.21 -37.91
N ALA A 380 8.63 15.32 -37.16
CA ALA A 380 9.58 15.51 -36.07
C ALA A 380 9.36 14.48 -34.94
N TYR A 381 10.44 13.86 -34.45
CA TYR A 381 10.38 12.86 -33.38
C TYR A 381 11.59 12.95 -32.45
N ILE A 382 11.46 12.34 -31.28
CA ILE A 382 12.51 12.26 -30.26
C ILE A 382 12.79 10.78 -29.99
N LEU A 383 14.06 10.40 -29.97
CA LEU A 383 14.52 9.08 -29.53
C LEU A 383 15.30 9.22 -28.22
N ALA A 384 15.04 8.32 -27.28
CA ALA A 384 15.87 8.12 -26.10
C ALA A 384 16.63 6.80 -26.24
N SER A 385 17.84 6.72 -25.67
CA SER A 385 18.65 5.50 -25.69
C SER A 385 18.01 4.32 -24.97
N THR A 386 17.23 4.61 -23.91
CA THR A 386 16.44 3.66 -23.13
C THR A 386 15.10 4.31 -22.73
N HIS A 387 14.07 3.49 -22.50
CA HIS A 387 12.78 3.92 -21.95
C HIS A 387 12.54 3.41 -20.52
N GLU A 388 13.55 2.80 -19.90
CA GLU A 388 13.59 2.48 -18.49
C GLU A 388 14.88 3.06 -17.90
N VAL A 389 14.76 3.87 -16.86
CA VAL A 389 15.85 4.67 -16.28
C VAL A 389 15.73 4.73 -14.76
N LEU A 390 16.81 5.06 -14.06
CA LEU A 390 16.77 5.49 -12.67
C LEU A 390 16.86 7.02 -12.59
N PRO A 391 16.35 7.64 -11.51
CA PRO A 391 16.68 9.04 -11.21
C PRO A 391 18.21 9.25 -11.19
N LEU A 392 18.68 10.40 -11.67
CA LEU A 392 20.10 10.75 -11.85
C LEU A 392 20.86 9.95 -12.93
N ASP A 393 20.20 9.03 -13.65
CA ASP A 393 20.84 8.40 -14.80
C ASP A 393 21.12 9.39 -15.93
N TRP A 394 22.17 9.10 -16.69
CA TRP A 394 22.48 9.81 -17.92
C TRP A 394 21.98 9.01 -19.12
N VAL A 395 21.06 9.60 -19.88
CA VAL A 395 20.58 9.03 -21.14
C VAL A 395 20.94 9.89 -22.33
N SER A 396 21.10 9.25 -23.48
CA SER A 396 21.32 9.94 -24.75
C SER A 396 19.97 10.19 -25.42
N VAL A 397 19.70 11.45 -25.75
CA VAL A 397 18.49 11.87 -26.46
C VAL A 397 18.87 12.42 -27.83
N SER A 398 18.15 12.00 -28.85
CA SER A 398 18.30 12.54 -30.21
C SER A 398 16.97 13.11 -30.69
N VAL A 399 17.06 14.29 -31.30
CA VAL A 399 15.95 15.07 -31.82
C VAL A 399 16.08 15.04 -33.34
N TYR A 400 15.04 14.59 -34.05
CA TYR A 400 15.08 14.37 -35.50
C TYR A 400 14.01 15.15 -36.24
N ASP A 401 14.30 15.54 -37.49
CA ASP A 401 13.35 16.16 -38.43
C ASP A 401 12.66 17.44 -37.88
N HIS A 402 13.30 18.16 -36.96
CA HIS A 402 12.77 19.38 -36.39
C HIS A 402 12.97 20.57 -37.35
N PRO A 403 11.99 21.47 -37.51
CA PRO A 403 12.14 22.64 -38.40
C PRO A 403 13.33 23.55 -38.00
N PRO A 404 14.37 23.75 -38.83
CA PRO A 404 15.51 24.57 -38.43
C PRO A 404 15.17 26.05 -38.21
N GLY A 405 14.06 26.53 -38.79
CA GLY A 405 13.57 27.89 -38.64
C GLY A 405 13.00 28.24 -37.26
N ASP A 406 12.70 27.23 -36.44
CA ASP A 406 12.17 27.38 -35.08
C ASP A 406 13.27 27.28 -34.01
N ASN A 407 14.54 27.12 -34.42
CA ASN A 407 15.69 27.13 -33.52
C ASN A 407 15.71 28.41 -32.64
N PRO A 408 16.09 28.32 -31.35
CA PRO A 408 16.48 27.10 -30.64
C PRO A 408 15.29 26.35 -30.01
N TYR A 409 15.52 25.08 -29.68
CA TYR A 409 14.59 24.22 -28.96
C TYR A 409 14.94 24.06 -27.47
N THR A 410 13.93 23.75 -26.67
CA THR A 410 14.05 23.32 -25.28
C THR A 410 13.50 21.91 -25.15
N LEU A 411 14.21 21.04 -24.42
CA LEU A 411 13.80 19.68 -24.11
C LEU A 411 13.32 19.62 -22.65
N LEU A 412 12.10 19.13 -22.47
CA LEU A 412 11.41 19.06 -21.19
C LEU A 412 11.18 17.60 -20.78
N TRP A 413 11.30 17.33 -19.49
CA TRP A 413 10.87 16.10 -18.83
C TRP A 413 9.46 16.30 -18.30
N CYS A 414 8.48 15.62 -18.89
CA CYS A 414 7.06 15.88 -18.68
C CYS A 414 6.36 14.64 -18.12
N ARG A 415 5.85 14.71 -16.87
CA ARG A 415 5.06 13.63 -16.26
C ARG A 415 3.82 13.35 -17.10
N THR A 416 3.52 12.07 -17.39
CA THR A 416 2.38 11.68 -18.24
C THR A 416 1.15 11.26 -17.43
N SER A 417 1.30 10.93 -16.14
CA SER A 417 0.20 10.85 -15.16
C SER A 417 -0.15 12.25 -14.62
N ILE A 418 -1.43 12.64 -14.68
CA ILE A 418 -1.91 14.00 -14.40
C ILE A 418 -2.78 14.00 -13.14
N THR A 419 -2.18 14.10 -11.96
CA THR A 419 -2.99 14.37 -10.75
C THR A 419 -2.25 15.17 -9.69
N GLY A 420 -1.68 16.33 -10.08
CA GLY A 420 -1.48 17.42 -9.12
C GLY A 420 -0.04 17.94 -8.93
N GLY A 421 0.57 18.48 -9.98
CA GLY A 421 1.55 19.56 -9.85
C GLY A 421 2.94 19.20 -9.32
N ILE A 422 3.90 19.27 -10.25
CA ILE A 422 5.37 19.41 -10.09
C ILE A 422 6.07 18.06 -9.82
N SER A 423 7.12 17.64 -10.52
CA SER A 423 8.14 18.42 -11.24
C SER A 423 8.29 17.98 -12.70
N SER A 424 7.77 18.80 -13.62
CA SER A 424 8.33 18.85 -14.96
C SER A 424 9.65 19.61 -14.91
N ALA A 425 10.70 19.06 -15.49
CA ALA A 425 12.03 19.69 -15.50
C ALA A 425 12.40 20.15 -16.91
N VAL A 426 13.17 21.23 -16.99
CA VAL A 426 13.89 21.59 -18.22
C VAL A 426 15.18 20.79 -18.21
N LEU A 427 15.34 19.83 -19.13
CA LEU A 427 16.55 19.01 -19.23
C LEU A 427 17.65 19.76 -19.98
N LEU A 428 17.29 20.38 -21.11
CA LEU A 428 18.20 21.14 -21.95
C LEU A 428 17.48 22.34 -22.56
N SER A 429 18.19 23.46 -22.65
CA SER A 429 17.77 24.65 -23.40
C SER A 429 18.78 24.95 -24.50
N ASP A 430 18.40 25.83 -25.43
CA ASP A 430 19.27 26.29 -26.51
C ASP A 430 19.78 25.16 -27.43
N ILE A 431 18.95 24.14 -27.68
CA ILE A 431 19.25 23.07 -28.64
C ILE A 431 19.12 23.64 -30.06
N TYR A 432 20.20 23.55 -30.83
CA TYR A 432 20.21 23.92 -32.25
C TYR A 432 20.25 22.67 -33.10
N VAL A 433 19.21 22.48 -33.91
CA VAL A 433 19.22 21.44 -34.94
C VAL A 433 19.92 21.92 -36.20
N ASP A 434 20.54 21.00 -36.93
CA ASP A 434 21.23 21.28 -38.19
C ASP A 434 20.28 21.57 -39.36
N ASP A 435 20.82 21.73 -40.57
CA ASP A 435 20.02 21.98 -41.79
C ASP A 435 19.08 20.81 -42.13
N GLY A 436 19.35 19.60 -41.65
CA GLY A 436 18.49 18.42 -41.77
C GLY A 436 17.38 18.36 -40.73
N GLY A 437 17.47 19.17 -39.68
CA GLY A 437 16.53 19.18 -38.56
C GLY A 437 16.95 18.27 -37.41
N ASP A 438 18.21 17.85 -37.37
CA ASP A 438 18.70 16.89 -36.39
C ASP A 438 19.61 17.53 -35.33
N ALA A 439 19.47 17.06 -34.08
CA ALA A 439 20.44 17.24 -33.01
C ALA A 439 20.58 15.90 -32.27
N LEU A 440 21.74 15.28 -32.43
CA LEU A 440 21.99 13.89 -32.02
C LEU A 440 22.81 13.81 -30.74
N ASP A 441 22.63 12.71 -30.03
CA ASP A 441 23.42 12.32 -28.86
C ASP A 441 23.52 13.40 -27.78
N LEU A 442 22.41 14.09 -27.51
CA LEU A 442 22.29 15.09 -26.46
C LEU A 442 22.30 14.38 -25.09
N PRO A 443 23.29 14.62 -24.23
CA PRO A 443 23.34 14.00 -22.92
C PRO A 443 22.35 14.70 -21.99
N VAL A 444 21.44 13.95 -21.40
CA VAL A 444 20.50 14.46 -20.40
C VAL A 444 20.59 13.62 -19.13
N GLU A 445 20.55 14.29 -17.98
CA GLU A 445 20.46 13.66 -16.67
C GLU A 445 18.99 13.61 -16.26
N ILE A 446 18.53 12.42 -15.84
CA ILE A 446 17.17 12.24 -15.33
C ILE A 446 17.05 12.96 -13.98
N PRO A 447 16.03 13.80 -13.75
CA PRO A 447 15.89 14.54 -12.50
C PRO A 447 15.80 13.61 -11.28
N ALA A 448 16.41 14.01 -10.16
CA ALA A 448 16.20 13.32 -8.88
C ALA A 448 14.73 13.41 -8.43
N GLY A 449 14.22 12.37 -7.75
CA GLY A 449 12.83 12.35 -7.27
C GLY A 449 11.82 12.42 -8.41
N SER A 450 12.13 11.80 -9.55
CA SER A 450 11.24 11.74 -10.71
C SER A 450 10.86 10.32 -11.06
N GLU A 451 10.50 9.54 -10.05
CA GLU A 451 9.99 8.18 -10.19
C GLU A 451 8.61 8.18 -10.90
N GLY A 452 8.34 7.14 -11.70
CA GLY A 452 7.10 6.95 -12.47
C GLY A 452 7.23 7.27 -13.97
N TYR A 453 6.11 7.50 -14.66
CA TYR A 453 6.09 7.70 -16.11
C TYR A 453 6.21 9.17 -16.54
N TYR A 454 7.15 9.38 -17.45
CA TYR A 454 7.43 10.66 -18.07
C TYR A 454 7.53 10.53 -19.57
N ARG A 455 7.48 11.65 -20.28
CA ARG A 455 7.88 11.74 -21.67
C ARG A 455 8.77 12.95 -21.87
N LEU A 456 9.61 12.88 -22.89
CA LEU A 456 10.34 14.03 -23.38
C LEU A 456 9.42 14.86 -24.27
N GLU A 457 9.43 16.17 -24.12
CA GLU A 457 8.78 17.10 -25.05
C GLU A 457 9.80 18.11 -25.58
N SER A 458 9.83 18.31 -26.89
CA SER A 458 10.59 19.39 -27.52
C SER A 458 9.69 20.57 -27.81
N HIS A 459 10.12 21.76 -27.40
CA HIS A 459 9.40 23.01 -27.63
C HIS A 459 10.27 24.04 -28.34
N ALA A 460 9.68 24.77 -29.28
CA ALA A 460 10.32 25.94 -29.89
C ALA A 460 10.47 27.06 -28.85
N GLY A 461 11.70 27.56 -28.66
CA GLY A 461 12.02 28.57 -27.66
C GLY A 461 11.77 28.09 -26.22
N LEU A 462 11.23 28.96 -25.36
CA LEU A 462 10.87 28.64 -23.98
C LEU A 462 9.44 28.10 -23.92
N GLY A 463 9.30 26.78 -23.77
CA GLY A 463 8.03 26.08 -23.62
C GLY A 463 7.79 25.54 -22.21
N SER A 464 6.60 24.98 -22.01
CA SER A 464 6.22 24.20 -20.84
C SER A 464 5.51 22.94 -21.30
N CYS A 465 5.59 21.86 -20.53
CA CYS A 465 4.94 20.59 -20.84
C CYS A 465 3.46 20.79 -21.19
N GLY A 466 2.99 20.10 -22.24
CA GLY A 466 1.61 20.15 -22.72
C GLY A 466 1.23 21.41 -23.49
N ASN A 467 2.14 22.36 -23.73
CA ASN A 467 1.84 23.56 -24.51
C ASN A 467 1.88 23.28 -26.02
N GLU A 468 0.73 22.96 -26.61
CA GLU A 468 0.58 22.63 -28.04
C GLU A 468 1.11 23.70 -29.00
N ALA A 469 1.15 24.98 -28.61
CA ALA A 469 1.60 26.05 -29.52
C ALA A 469 3.11 26.01 -29.76
N THR A 470 3.88 25.61 -28.75
CA THR A 470 5.34 25.52 -28.82
C THR A 470 5.84 24.10 -29.01
N LEU A 471 5.03 23.08 -28.70
CA LEU A 471 5.36 21.66 -28.88
C LEU A 471 5.71 21.36 -30.34
N ARG A 472 6.75 20.54 -30.55
CA ARG A 472 7.16 20.04 -31.88
C ARG A 472 7.18 18.54 -31.96
N ALA A 473 7.72 17.88 -30.96
CA ALA A 473 7.72 16.44 -30.87
C ALA A 473 7.68 16.01 -29.40
N TYR A 474 7.34 14.75 -29.20
CA TYR A 474 7.41 14.11 -27.89
C TYR A 474 7.93 12.68 -28.05
N SER A 475 8.54 12.10 -27.01
CA SER A 475 8.94 10.70 -26.99
C SER A 475 7.79 9.78 -26.58
N ALA A 476 8.03 8.47 -26.63
CA ALA A 476 7.20 7.52 -25.90
C ALA A 476 7.39 7.75 -24.40
N GLU A 477 6.54 7.11 -23.60
CA GLU A 477 6.73 7.13 -22.15
C GLU A 477 8.06 6.47 -21.78
N ILE A 478 8.74 7.06 -20.82
CA ILE A 478 9.97 6.60 -20.18
C ILE A 478 9.57 6.34 -18.74
N HIS A 479 9.82 5.11 -18.29
CA HIS A 479 9.57 4.67 -16.92
C HIS A 479 10.84 4.96 -16.11
N ALA A 480 10.74 5.90 -15.17
CA ALA A 480 11.78 6.13 -14.18
C ALA A 480 11.49 5.21 -12.98
N VAL A 481 12.21 4.11 -12.90
CA VAL A 481 11.99 3.08 -11.88
C VAL A 481 12.39 3.65 -10.51
N PRO A 482 11.59 3.43 -9.45
CA PRO A 482 12.01 3.70 -8.09
C PRO A 482 13.32 2.97 -7.77
N ALA A 483 14.33 3.71 -7.32
CA ALA A 483 15.60 3.13 -6.88
C ALA A 483 15.57 2.90 -5.36
N LEU A 484 15.99 1.71 -4.92
CA LEU A 484 16.21 1.43 -3.51
C LEU A 484 17.54 2.04 -3.05
N PRO A 485 17.66 2.57 -1.82
CA PRO A 485 18.93 3.01 -1.25
C PRO A 485 19.94 1.85 -1.08
N ASP A 486 21.23 2.15 -0.88
CA ASP A 486 22.27 1.16 -0.52
C ASP A 486 23.22 1.77 0.52
N LEU A 487 23.04 1.42 1.80
CA LEU A 487 23.71 2.03 2.93
C LEU A 487 24.93 1.23 3.39
N THR A 488 26.11 1.86 3.29
CA THR A 488 27.36 1.27 3.76
C THR A 488 28.09 2.11 4.81
N VAL A 489 28.93 1.43 5.61
CA VAL A 489 29.91 2.09 6.48
C VAL A 489 31.15 2.49 5.66
N SER A 490 31.23 3.75 5.27
CA SER A 490 32.28 4.27 4.39
C SER A 490 33.62 4.50 5.10
N SER A 491 33.63 5.13 6.27
CA SER A 491 34.88 5.40 6.99
C SER A 491 34.69 5.67 8.48
N PHE A 492 35.77 5.48 9.24
CA PHE A 492 35.83 5.76 10.67
C PHE A 492 36.79 6.91 10.97
N ASN A 493 36.42 7.73 11.95
CA ASN A 493 37.29 8.70 12.58
C ASN A 493 37.26 8.45 14.09
N ALA A 494 38.30 7.79 14.59
CA ALA A 494 38.46 7.45 16.00
C ALA A 494 39.92 7.62 16.43
N PRO A 495 40.19 7.89 17.71
CA PRO A 495 41.55 7.87 18.25
C PRO A 495 42.17 6.47 18.11
N ALA A 496 43.44 6.40 17.70
CA ALA A 496 44.16 5.12 17.62
C ALA A 496 44.45 4.52 19.01
N GLU A 497 44.65 5.37 20.02
CA GLU A 497 44.87 4.98 21.40
C GLU A 497 43.99 5.81 22.35
N VAL A 498 43.46 5.16 23.39
CA VAL A 498 42.61 5.78 24.43
C VAL A 498 42.99 5.27 25.83
N GLU A 499 42.61 6.00 26.86
CA GLU A 499 42.76 5.54 28.24
C GLU A 499 41.57 4.64 28.65
N PRO A 500 41.80 3.47 29.26
CA PRO A 500 40.72 2.62 29.77
C PRO A 500 39.85 3.36 30.77
N THR A 501 38.56 3.03 30.82
CA THR A 501 37.53 3.61 31.70
C THR A 501 37.27 5.10 31.48
N THR A 502 37.83 5.69 30.42
CA THR A 502 37.54 7.05 29.99
C THR A 502 36.66 7.07 28.75
N VAL A 503 35.89 8.14 28.60
CA VAL A 503 35.07 8.35 27.41
C VAL A 503 35.89 9.04 26.32
N PHE A 504 35.67 8.65 25.07
CA PHE A 504 36.22 9.32 23.90
C PHE A 504 35.15 9.48 22.83
N THR A 505 35.34 10.47 21.96
CA THR A 505 34.46 10.69 20.81
C THR A 505 35.00 9.95 19.60
N MET A 506 34.11 9.31 18.85
CA MET A 506 34.38 8.83 17.51
C MET A 506 33.25 9.22 16.57
N SER A 507 33.52 9.24 15.27
CA SER A 507 32.50 9.38 14.25
C SER A 507 32.68 8.34 13.15
N VAL A 508 31.58 7.96 12.53
CA VAL A 508 31.53 7.09 11.35
C VAL A 508 30.83 7.84 10.22
N VAL A 509 31.31 7.68 9.00
CA VAL A 509 30.64 8.17 7.80
C VAL A 509 29.84 7.02 7.22
N VAL A 510 28.53 7.20 7.18
CA VAL A 510 27.59 6.32 6.46
C VAL A 510 27.39 6.93 5.07
N ALA A 511 27.48 6.10 4.03
CA ALA A 511 27.26 6.52 2.65
C ALA A 511 26.09 5.75 2.06
N ASN A 512 25.28 6.43 1.26
CA ASN A 512 24.35 5.80 0.33
C ASN A 512 25.07 5.65 -1.02
N LEU A 513 25.10 4.45 -1.58
CA LEU A 513 25.82 4.13 -2.82
C LEU A 513 24.92 4.15 -4.06
N SER A 514 23.61 4.29 -3.88
CA SER A 514 22.63 4.20 -4.96
C SER A 514 21.95 5.56 -5.24
N PRO A 515 21.20 5.67 -6.35
CA PRO A 515 20.35 6.84 -6.62
C PRO A 515 19.04 6.84 -5.81
N GLY A 516 18.73 5.77 -5.08
CA GLY A 516 17.60 5.71 -4.16
C GLY A 516 17.81 6.63 -2.96
N SER A 517 16.74 7.13 -2.37
CA SER A 517 16.79 7.88 -1.12
C SER A 517 16.24 6.99 -0.02
N THR A 518 16.86 6.99 1.17
CA THR A 518 16.25 6.24 2.27
C THR A 518 14.89 6.81 2.65
N ALA A 519 14.66 8.11 2.43
CA ALA A 519 13.47 8.91 2.74
C ALA A 519 13.02 8.91 4.23
N GLU A 520 13.39 7.88 4.95
CA GLU A 520 13.06 7.56 6.32
C GLU A 520 14.31 7.60 7.21
N THR A 521 14.09 7.58 8.51
CA THR A 521 15.15 7.58 9.52
C THR A 521 15.52 6.15 9.87
N PHE A 522 16.81 5.83 9.84
CA PHE A 522 17.33 4.50 10.16
C PHE A 522 18.31 4.53 11.33
N ASP A 523 18.63 3.36 11.87
CA ASP A 523 19.50 3.22 13.04
C ASP A 523 20.95 2.83 12.70
N VAL A 524 21.87 3.26 13.55
CA VAL A 524 23.28 2.90 13.49
C VAL A 524 23.71 2.44 14.87
N ASP A 525 23.98 1.15 15.02
CA ASP A 525 24.44 0.53 16.26
C ASP A 525 25.96 0.39 16.28
N PHE A 526 26.55 0.65 17.45
CA PHE A 526 27.95 0.51 17.76
C PHE A 526 28.15 -0.63 18.76
N TYR A 527 29.16 -1.47 18.56
CA TYR A 527 29.47 -2.62 19.39
C TYR A 527 30.93 -2.56 19.84
N VAL A 528 31.21 -3.08 21.03
CA VAL A 528 32.58 -3.24 21.54
C VAL A 528 32.82 -4.74 21.72
N ASP A 529 33.84 -5.26 21.05
CA ASP A 529 34.28 -6.65 21.09
C ASP A 529 33.14 -7.69 20.99
N PRO A 530 32.27 -7.61 19.97
CA PRO A 530 31.24 -8.64 19.77
C PRO A 530 31.89 -10.00 19.43
N ASP A 531 31.19 -11.10 19.75
CA ASP A 531 31.60 -12.47 19.38
C ASP A 531 31.44 -12.74 17.86
N GLY A 532 32.12 -11.95 17.03
CA GLY A 532 32.03 -11.94 15.56
C GLY A 532 31.23 -10.76 15.00
N THR A 533 31.05 -10.74 13.68
CA THR A 533 30.27 -9.72 12.97
C THR A 533 28.87 -9.61 13.58
N PRO A 534 28.44 -8.40 14.00
CA PRO A 534 27.08 -8.21 14.54
C PRO A 534 26.01 -8.61 13.53
N ALA A 535 25.08 -9.47 13.97
CA ALA A 535 23.94 -9.88 13.17
C ALA A 535 22.85 -8.80 13.14
N GLN A 536 22.00 -8.83 12.10
CA GLN A 536 20.81 -8.00 11.98
C GLN A 536 19.91 -8.14 13.23
N GLY A 537 19.34 -7.01 13.65
CA GLY A 537 18.48 -6.88 14.82
C GLY A 537 19.18 -6.96 16.19
N ARG A 538 20.49 -7.24 16.25
CA ARG A 538 21.23 -7.28 17.52
C ARG A 538 21.54 -5.86 17.98
N MET A 539 20.99 -5.40 19.09
CA MET A 539 21.31 -4.06 19.59
C MET A 539 22.78 -3.92 20.05
N GLY A 540 23.38 -2.78 19.72
CA GLY A 540 24.72 -2.40 20.13
C GLY A 540 24.80 -1.86 21.56
N VAL A 541 26.01 -1.48 21.98
CA VAL A 541 26.23 -0.75 23.25
C VAL A 541 25.78 0.71 23.15
N VAL A 542 25.80 1.27 21.95
CA VAL A 542 25.29 2.62 21.64
C VAL A 542 24.52 2.58 20.33
N LYS A 543 23.33 3.18 20.30
CA LYS A 543 22.50 3.37 19.10
C LYS A 543 22.41 4.85 18.75
N GLN A 544 22.53 5.17 17.47
CA GLN A 544 22.30 6.49 16.90
C GLN A 544 21.23 6.41 15.81
N TRP A 545 20.54 7.51 15.56
CA TRP A 545 19.53 7.63 14.50
C TRP A 545 20.01 8.63 13.46
N VAL A 546 19.81 8.30 12.19
CA VAL A 546 20.21 9.14 11.06
C VAL A 546 18.95 9.55 10.31
N SER A 547 18.66 10.86 10.26
CA SER A 547 17.66 11.39 9.35
C SER A 547 18.13 11.09 7.94
N GLY A 548 17.33 10.34 7.19
CA GLY A 548 17.69 9.66 5.94
C GLY A 548 18.75 10.28 5.03
N ILE A 549 19.41 9.42 4.26
CA ILE A 549 20.47 9.82 3.33
C ILE A 549 19.88 9.87 1.92
N GLY A 550 19.97 11.04 1.30
CA GLY A 550 19.56 11.20 -0.11
C GLY A 550 20.48 10.45 -1.09
N PRO A 551 20.17 10.52 -2.39
CA PRO A 551 20.90 9.82 -3.45
C PRO A 551 22.40 10.12 -3.41
N TYR A 552 23.25 9.09 -3.43
CA TYR A 552 24.71 9.20 -3.32
C TYR A 552 25.23 10.04 -2.14
N GLY A 553 24.38 10.22 -1.12
CA GLY A 553 24.63 11.11 0.00
C GLY A 553 25.54 10.47 1.04
N THR A 554 25.94 11.29 2.03
CA THR A 554 26.63 10.78 3.22
C THR A 554 26.09 11.45 4.47
N ALA A 555 26.15 10.72 5.60
CA ALA A 555 25.88 11.25 6.92
C ALA A 555 27.04 10.94 7.86
N VAL A 556 27.40 11.92 8.68
CA VAL A 556 28.42 11.74 9.73
C VAL A 556 27.71 11.46 11.06
N VAL A 557 27.86 10.24 11.56
CA VAL A 557 27.30 9.81 12.84
C VAL A 557 28.37 9.94 13.90
N THR A 558 28.15 10.83 14.86
CA THR A 558 29.10 11.08 15.96
C THR A 558 28.57 10.49 17.26
N THR A 559 29.41 9.78 17.99
CA THR A 559 29.06 9.14 19.25
C THR A 559 30.18 9.23 20.29
N VAL A 560 29.83 8.90 21.54
CA VAL A 560 30.78 8.78 22.65
C VAL A 560 30.86 7.33 23.06
N MET A 561 32.08 6.79 23.13
CA MET A 561 32.38 5.40 23.47
C MET A 561 33.31 5.32 24.68
N TRP A 562 33.41 4.15 25.29
CA TRP A 562 34.35 3.84 26.36
C TRP A 562 34.82 2.39 26.25
N LEU A 563 36.04 2.12 26.70
CA LEU A 563 36.63 0.77 26.77
C LEU A 563 36.99 0.47 28.22
N GLU A 564 36.56 -0.67 28.76
CA GLU A 564 36.75 -0.99 30.18
C GLU A 564 38.14 -1.54 30.49
N ASP A 565 38.69 -2.35 29.58
CA ASP A 565 39.94 -3.07 29.77
C ASP A 565 41.09 -2.44 28.97
N THR A 566 42.34 -2.80 29.33
CA THR A 566 43.52 -2.50 28.51
C THR A 566 43.70 -3.55 27.44
N GLY A 567 44.06 -3.15 26.22
CA GLY A 567 44.31 -4.08 25.13
C GLY A 567 43.93 -3.52 23.77
N ALA A 568 43.95 -4.38 22.75
CA ALA A 568 43.32 -4.06 21.47
C ALA A 568 41.83 -4.42 21.56
N HIS A 569 40.99 -3.50 21.09
CA HIS A 569 39.55 -3.63 21.04
C HIS A 569 39.06 -3.41 19.61
N GLU A 570 38.03 -4.14 19.23
CA GLU A 570 37.31 -3.98 17.98
C GLU A 570 36.00 -3.22 18.23
N ILE A 571 35.85 -2.09 17.55
CA ILE A 571 34.58 -1.38 17.51
C ILE A 571 33.92 -1.68 16.18
N TRP A 572 32.79 -2.36 16.24
CA TRP A 572 31.95 -2.64 15.08
C TRP A 572 30.83 -1.61 14.99
N VAL A 573 30.43 -1.30 13.77
CA VAL A 573 29.26 -0.48 13.46
C VAL A 573 28.40 -1.21 12.46
N ARG A 574 27.10 -1.24 12.71
CA ARG A 574 26.10 -1.71 11.75
C ARG A 574 25.11 -0.59 11.47
N VAL A 575 24.99 -0.26 10.19
CA VAL A 575 23.98 0.65 9.65
C VAL A 575 22.72 -0.16 9.38
N ASP A 576 21.59 0.50 9.52
CA ASP A 576 20.25 -0.09 9.45
C ASP A 576 20.18 -1.44 10.19
N THR A 577 20.55 -1.40 11.48
CA THR A 577 20.62 -2.62 12.27
C THR A 577 19.25 -3.29 12.37
N THR A 578 18.19 -2.50 12.24
CA THR A 578 16.81 -3.00 12.31
C THR A 578 16.24 -3.56 11.02
N ASP A 579 16.96 -3.49 9.88
CA ASP A 579 16.44 -3.94 8.57
C ASP A 579 15.16 -3.17 8.20
N TYR A 580 15.18 -1.87 8.45
CA TYR A 580 14.03 -1.00 8.34
C TYR A 580 13.98 -0.29 6.99
N VAL A 581 15.14 0.04 6.43
CA VAL A 581 15.24 0.55 5.07
C VAL A 581 15.50 -0.64 4.18
N GLU A 582 14.62 -0.90 3.21
CA GLU A 582 14.89 -1.93 2.21
C GLU A 582 15.96 -1.42 1.25
N GLU A 583 17.08 -2.14 1.16
CA GLU A 583 18.25 -1.73 0.39
C GLU A 583 18.53 -2.65 -0.81
N GLU A 584 19.34 -2.17 -1.76
CA GLU A 584 19.81 -3.01 -2.87
C GLU A 584 20.75 -4.15 -2.39
N ASP A 585 21.52 -3.92 -1.32
CA ASP A 585 22.47 -4.90 -0.76
C ASP A 585 22.60 -4.81 0.77
N GLU A 586 21.76 -5.58 1.48
CA GLU A 586 21.77 -5.73 2.95
C GLU A 586 23.06 -6.32 3.55
N SER A 587 24.00 -6.78 2.71
CA SER A 587 25.20 -7.47 3.16
C SER A 587 26.38 -6.54 3.47
N ASN A 588 26.29 -5.27 3.08
CA ASN A 588 27.41 -4.33 3.11
C ASN A 588 27.34 -3.28 4.25
N ASN A 589 26.35 -3.39 5.12
CA ASN A 589 25.97 -2.39 6.12
C ASN A 589 26.85 -2.42 7.39
N VAL A 590 27.92 -3.23 7.40
CA VAL A 590 28.74 -3.48 8.59
C VAL A 590 30.19 -3.06 8.36
N GLY A 591 30.75 -2.30 9.33
CA GLY A 591 32.16 -1.91 9.35
C GLY A 591 32.81 -2.14 10.72
N MET A 592 34.14 -2.13 10.74
CA MET A 592 34.93 -2.32 11.97
C MET A 592 36.16 -1.39 11.99
N VAL A 593 36.49 -0.85 13.17
CA VAL A 593 37.75 -0.17 13.47
C VAL A 593 38.40 -0.73 14.74
N ALA A 594 39.72 -0.89 14.72
CA ALA A 594 40.49 -1.33 15.89
C ALA A 594 41.05 -0.12 16.67
N ILE A 595 40.90 -0.14 17.99
CA ILE A 595 41.41 0.89 18.92
C ILE A 595 42.21 0.20 20.03
N THR A 596 43.30 0.82 20.48
CA THR A 596 44.08 0.28 21.61
C THR A 596 43.85 1.08 22.89
N ALA A 597 43.40 0.42 23.96
CA ALA A 597 43.28 1.01 25.29
C ALA A 597 44.56 0.75 26.11
N ARG A 598 45.21 1.81 26.62
CA ARG A 598 46.42 1.70 27.46
C ARG A 598 46.43 2.72 28.59
N CYS A 599 46.97 2.33 29.74
CA CYS A 599 47.19 3.27 30.84
C CYS A 599 48.24 4.33 30.45
N PRO A 600 48.07 5.59 30.88
CA PRO A 600 49.10 6.61 30.72
C PRO A 600 50.38 6.14 31.41
N LEU A 601 51.52 6.32 30.74
CA LEU A 601 52.83 6.06 31.35
C LEU A 601 53.01 7.03 32.52
N GLU A 602 53.23 6.52 33.73
CA GLU A 602 53.62 7.37 34.87
C GLU A 602 54.94 8.07 34.52
N GLU A 603 54.93 9.40 34.42
CA GLU A 603 56.13 10.24 34.28
C GLU A 603 56.91 10.37 35.59
#